data_AF-A0A0M4G7K3-F1
#
_entry.id   AF-A0A0M4G7K3-F1
#
_cell.length_a   1.000
_cell.length_b   1.000
_cell.length_c   1.000
_cell.angle_alpha   90.00
_cell.angle_beta   90.00
_cell.angle_gamma   90.00
#
_symmetry.space_group_name_H-M   'P 1'
#
loop_
_entity.id
_entity.type
_entity.pdbx_description
1 polymer ?
#
loop_
_entity_poly.entity_id
_entity_poly.type
_entity_poly.pdbx_seq_one_letter_code
_entity_poly.pdbx_strand_id
1 'polypeptide(L)'
;MNLFELFKMWVNHPKRGSGRSNLDKTDECWKQVLQNIRKWENSEDEDDNEFAKYLLYTGKIRRIHLDHDEVNLNNHYVSWTSAENLEDLYWFDSSCSHTIITAEATKDNPGISVKGFIEAMKLDIANFELNSPAIRAEQEVIFPLQEKSILSIEKIKIK
;
A
#
# COMPACT_ATOMS: atom_id res chain seq x y z
N MET A 1 -14.92 10.19 -6.73
CA MET A 1 -13.98 10.76 -5.73
C MET A 1 -12.70 11.10 -6.48
N ASN A 2 -12.08 12.26 -6.23
CA ASN A 2 -10.79 12.58 -6.86
C ASN A 2 -9.66 11.77 -6.18
N LEU A 3 -8.49 11.70 -6.81
CA LEU A 3 -7.38 10.87 -6.33
C LEU A 3 -6.92 11.26 -4.92
N PHE A 4 -6.81 12.57 -4.65
CA PHE A 4 -6.41 13.09 -3.35
C PHE A 4 -7.36 12.67 -2.22
N GLU A 5 -8.66 12.82 -2.41
CA GLU A 5 -9.66 12.41 -1.41
C GLU A 5 -9.63 10.89 -1.17
N LEU A 6 -9.37 10.08 -2.21
CA LEU A 6 -9.22 8.64 -2.07
C LEU A 6 -8.01 8.27 -1.19
N PHE A 7 -6.84 8.86 -1.46
CA PHE A 7 -5.64 8.66 -0.64
C PHE A 7 -5.83 9.17 0.79
N LYS A 8 -6.47 10.33 0.95
CA LYS A 8 -6.78 10.90 2.26
C LYS A 8 -7.72 10.02 3.08
N MET A 9 -8.78 9.49 2.46
CA MET A 9 -9.66 8.52 3.12
C MET A 9 -8.93 7.23 3.46
N TRP A 10 -8.01 6.78 2.59
CA TRP A 10 -7.22 5.58 2.81
C TRP A 10 -6.29 5.72 4.01
N VAL A 11 -5.49 6.78 4.08
CA VAL A 11 -4.52 6.98 5.18
C VAL A 11 -5.23 7.26 6.51
N ASN A 12 -6.35 7.97 6.49
CA ASN A 12 -7.08 8.31 7.71
C ASN A 12 -8.01 7.20 8.22
N HIS A 13 -8.12 6.06 7.53
CA HIS A 13 -9.02 5.00 8.01
C HIS A 13 -8.56 4.47 9.37
N PRO A 14 -9.49 4.22 10.32
CA PRO A 14 -9.14 3.66 11.62
C PRO A 14 -8.42 2.33 11.45
N LYS A 15 -7.18 2.23 11.95
CA LYS A 15 -6.41 0.97 12.01
C LYS A 15 -6.94 0.00 13.09
N ARG A 16 -7.92 0.42 13.91
CA ARG A 16 -8.59 -0.35 14.96
C ARG A 16 -10.12 -0.19 14.84
N GLY A 17 -10.88 -1.28 15.02
CA GLY A 17 -12.34 -1.30 14.96
C GLY A 17 -12.90 -2.24 13.89
N SER A 18 -14.21 -2.14 13.60
CA SER A 18 -14.78 -2.79 12.41
C SER A 18 -14.01 -2.27 11.20
N GLY A 19 -13.40 -3.16 10.41
CA GLY A 19 -12.66 -2.79 9.22
C GLY A 19 -13.50 -1.97 8.22
N ARG A 20 -12.92 -1.66 7.07
CA ARG A 20 -13.62 -0.83 6.06
C ARG A 20 -14.98 -1.43 5.71
N SER A 21 -16.02 -0.60 5.81
CA SER A 21 -17.32 -0.92 5.26
C SER A 21 -17.24 -0.80 3.73
N ASN A 22 -17.83 -1.76 3.00
CA ASN A 22 -17.90 -1.75 1.54
C ASN A 22 -16.55 -1.95 0.81
N LEU A 23 -15.90 -3.09 1.08
CA LEU A 23 -14.64 -3.48 0.45
C LEU A 23 -14.72 -3.50 -1.08
N ASP A 24 -15.82 -3.98 -1.65
CA ASP A 24 -16.02 -4.07 -3.10
C ASP A 24 -15.91 -2.70 -3.79
N LYS A 25 -16.56 -1.66 -3.25
CA LYS A 25 -16.42 -0.30 -3.80
C LYS A 25 -15.01 0.25 -3.66
N THR A 26 -14.33 -0.06 -2.56
CA THR A 26 -12.95 0.38 -2.35
C THR A 26 -12.03 -0.26 -3.39
N ASP A 27 -12.22 -1.55 -3.68
CA ASP A 27 -11.46 -2.26 -4.70
C ASP A 27 -11.71 -1.71 -6.11
N GLU A 28 -12.97 -1.42 -6.45
CA GLU A 28 -13.31 -0.78 -7.72
C GLU A 28 -12.59 0.55 -7.90
N CYS A 29 -12.52 1.39 -6.86
CA CYS A 29 -11.76 2.63 -6.88
C CYS A 29 -10.27 2.38 -7.15
N TRP A 30 -9.63 1.44 -6.47
CA TRP A 30 -8.20 1.17 -6.68
C TRP A 30 -7.89 0.55 -8.03
N LYS A 31 -8.75 -0.35 -8.52
CA LYS A 31 -8.66 -0.87 -9.89
C LYS A 31 -8.74 0.26 -10.91
N GLN A 32 -9.66 1.20 -10.72
CA GLN A 32 -9.81 2.36 -11.60
C GLN A 32 -8.58 3.29 -11.53
N VAL A 33 -8.03 3.54 -10.33
CA VAL A 33 -6.78 4.29 -10.17
C VAL A 33 -5.65 3.62 -10.93
N LEU A 34 -5.48 2.30 -10.79
CA LEU A 34 -4.42 1.59 -11.50
C LEU A 34 -4.58 1.67 -13.02
N GLN A 35 -5.82 1.60 -13.52
CA GLN A 35 -6.11 1.82 -14.95
C GLN A 35 -5.76 3.24 -15.39
N ASN A 36 -6.05 4.26 -14.58
CA ASN A 36 -5.70 5.64 -14.88
C ASN A 36 -4.18 5.84 -14.90
N ILE A 37 -3.46 5.28 -13.91
CA ILE A 37 -1.99 5.34 -13.88
C ILE A 37 -1.39 4.73 -15.15
N ARG A 38 -1.90 3.58 -15.61
CA ARG A 38 -1.46 2.98 -16.88
C ARG A 38 -1.73 3.86 -18.10
N LYS A 39 -2.82 4.64 -18.10
CA LYS A 39 -3.09 5.59 -19.18
C LYS A 39 -2.09 6.75 -19.14
N TRP A 40 -1.84 7.30 -17.96
CA TRP A 40 -0.87 8.38 -17.75
C TRP A 40 0.55 7.94 -18.12
N GLU A 41 0.97 6.73 -17.75
CA GLU A 41 2.25 6.14 -18.14
C GLU A 41 2.43 6.04 -19.67
N ASN A 42 1.35 5.96 -20.43
CA ASN A 42 1.38 5.92 -21.90
C ASN A 42 0.90 7.24 -22.54
N SER A 43 0.75 8.31 -21.75
CA SER A 43 0.35 9.63 -22.24
C SER A 43 1.51 10.30 -22.99
N GLU A 44 1.17 11.12 -23.99
CA GLU A 44 2.12 12.04 -24.62
C GLU A 44 2.37 13.29 -23.77
N ASP A 45 1.53 13.52 -22.76
CA ASP A 45 1.71 14.58 -21.77
C ASP A 45 2.82 14.17 -20.78
N GLU A 46 3.90 14.96 -20.75
CA GLU A 46 5.09 14.67 -19.94
C GLU A 46 4.80 14.72 -18.43
N ASP A 47 3.89 15.60 -17.99
CA ASP A 47 3.53 15.75 -16.58
C ASP A 47 2.73 14.54 -16.10
N ASP A 48 1.73 14.10 -16.89
CA ASP A 48 0.98 12.86 -16.62
C ASP A 48 1.92 11.64 -16.60
N ASN A 49 2.82 11.55 -17.57
CA ASN A 49 3.79 10.45 -17.67
C ASN A 49 4.71 10.39 -16.45
N GLU A 50 5.25 11.53 -16.03
CA GLU A 50 6.14 11.62 -14.89
C GLU A 50 5.38 11.34 -13.59
N PHE A 51 4.18 11.92 -13.41
CA PHE A 51 3.31 11.67 -12.26
C PHE A 51 3.00 10.18 -12.08
N ALA A 52 2.73 9.46 -13.18
CA ALA A 52 2.47 8.02 -13.16
C ALA A 52 3.64 7.20 -12.58
N LYS A 53 4.89 7.56 -12.89
CA LYS A 53 6.09 6.85 -12.42
C LYS A 53 6.25 6.91 -10.92
N TYR A 54 5.88 8.02 -10.29
CA TYR A 54 5.90 8.14 -8.84
C TYR A 54 4.91 7.17 -8.17
N LEU A 55 3.74 6.96 -8.78
CA LEU A 55 2.65 6.19 -8.18
C LEU A 55 2.86 4.68 -8.27
N LEU A 56 3.53 4.18 -9.30
CA LEU A 56 3.74 2.74 -9.48
C LEU A 56 4.85 2.23 -8.56
N TYR A 57 4.53 1.17 -7.82
CA TYR A 57 5.49 0.41 -7.05
C TYR A 57 5.71 -0.97 -7.66
N THR A 58 6.99 -1.35 -7.79
CA THR A 58 7.41 -2.73 -8.09
C THR A 58 8.48 -3.14 -7.10
N GLY A 59 8.48 -4.42 -6.71
CA GLY A 59 9.38 -4.95 -5.69
C GLY A 59 8.65 -5.76 -4.62
N LYS A 60 9.39 -6.15 -3.59
CA LYS A 60 8.85 -6.94 -2.47
C LYS A 60 8.07 -6.06 -1.52
N ILE A 61 6.92 -6.56 -1.12
CA ILE A 61 6.04 -5.94 -0.14
C ILE A 61 5.70 -6.94 0.96
N ARG A 62 5.47 -6.43 2.16
CA ARG A 62 5.14 -7.24 3.34
C ARG A 62 3.85 -6.77 3.98
N ARG A 63 3.06 -7.70 4.48
CA ARG A 63 1.89 -7.43 5.31
C ARG A 63 2.05 -8.20 6.60
N ILE A 64 1.88 -7.50 7.72
CA ILE A 64 2.22 -8.01 9.03
C ILE A 64 0.96 -7.99 9.88
N HIS A 65 0.73 -9.09 10.59
CA HIS A 65 -0.39 -9.28 11.49
C HIS A 65 0.13 -9.69 12.87
N LEU A 66 -0.44 -9.11 13.92
CA LEU A 66 -0.18 -9.51 15.30
C LEU A 66 -0.93 -10.81 15.59
N ASP A 67 -0.19 -11.87 15.93
CA ASP A 67 -0.68 -13.17 16.41
C ASP A 67 -1.89 -13.76 15.63
N HIS A 68 -1.89 -13.61 14.30
CA HIS A 68 -3.01 -14.03 13.46
C HIS A 68 -2.75 -15.40 12.82
N ASP A 69 -3.62 -16.37 13.08
CA ASP A 69 -3.37 -17.76 12.68
C ASP A 69 -3.72 -18.09 11.23
N GLU A 70 -4.72 -17.43 10.65
CA GLU A 70 -5.20 -17.74 9.30
C GLU A 70 -5.02 -16.56 8.35
N VAL A 71 -4.48 -16.79 7.16
CA VAL A 71 -4.38 -15.74 6.13
C VAL A 71 -5.48 -15.97 5.10
N ASN A 72 -6.48 -15.09 5.08
CA ASN A 72 -7.56 -15.13 4.11
C ASN A 72 -7.20 -14.33 2.85
N LEU A 73 -6.78 -15.02 1.81
CA LEU A 73 -6.41 -14.45 0.50
C LEU A 73 -7.67 -14.11 -0.30
N ASN A 74 -8.22 -12.92 -0.06
CA ASN A 74 -9.54 -12.49 -0.55
C ASN A 74 -9.50 -11.58 -1.78
N ASN A 75 -8.31 -11.35 -2.36
CA ASN A 75 -8.08 -10.45 -3.50
C ASN A 75 -8.43 -8.97 -3.27
N HIS A 76 -8.84 -8.58 -2.07
CA HIS A 76 -9.12 -7.17 -1.75
C HIS A 76 -7.83 -6.36 -1.71
N TYR A 77 -7.91 -5.09 -2.09
CA TYR A 77 -6.81 -4.15 -1.95
C TYR A 77 -6.61 -3.83 -0.47
N VAL A 78 -5.41 -4.13 0.01
CA VAL A 78 -5.02 -3.92 1.40
C VAL A 78 -3.73 -3.12 1.49
N SER A 79 -3.42 -2.69 2.71
CA SER A 79 -2.18 -1.99 3.03
C SER A 79 -1.03 -2.98 3.16
N TRP A 80 0.08 -2.69 2.50
CA TRP A 80 1.36 -3.37 2.62
C TRP A 80 2.45 -2.34 2.92
N THR A 81 3.60 -2.82 3.37
CA THR A 81 4.80 -2.01 3.53
C THR A 81 5.88 -2.48 2.55
N SER A 82 6.59 -1.53 1.94
CA SER A 82 7.84 -1.81 1.23
C SER A 82 9.08 -1.59 2.10
N ALA A 83 8.91 -1.31 3.41
CA ALA A 83 10.03 -1.11 4.32
C ALA A 83 10.88 -2.40 4.41
N GLU A 84 12.20 -2.23 4.31
CA GLU A 84 13.14 -3.34 4.43
C GLU A 84 13.33 -3.76 5.88
N ASN A 85 13.37 -2.79 6.79
CA ASN A 85 13.49 -2.99 8.22
C ASN A 85 12.11 -2.92 8.89
N LEU A 86 11.66 -4.02 9.50
CA LEU A 86 10.33 -4.07 10.14
C LEU A 86 10.24 -3.21 11.40
N GLU A 87 11.37 -2.94 12.05
CA GLU A 87 11.47 -2.04 13.21
C GLU A 87 11.14 -0.58 12.84
N ASP A 88 11.08 -0.25 11.54
CA ASP A 88 10.64 1.07 11.07
C ASP A 88 9.11 1.27 11.17
N LEU A 89 8.36 0.19 11.41
CA LEU A 89 6.91 0.25 11.60
C LEU A 89 6.62 0.62 13.06
N TYR A 90 5.96 1.75 13.31
CA TYR A 90 5.78 2.28 14.67
C TYR A 90 5.09 1.33 15.66
N TRP A 91 4.35 0.35 15.14
CA TRP A 91 3.57 -0.61 15.91
C TRP A 91 4.18 -2.01 15.93
N PHE A 92 5.25 -2.26 15.16
CA PHE A 92 5.94 -3.55 15.17
C PHE A 92 6.71 -3.70 16.47
N ASP A 93 6.63 -4.90 17.04
CA ASP A 93 7.29 -5.23 18.30
C ASP A 93 7.89 -6.64 18.18
N SER A 94 9.20 -6.75 18.06
CA SER A 94 9.88 -8.04 17.97
C SER A 94 9.68 -8.94 19.20
N SER A 95 9.09 -8.42 20.29
CA SER A 95 8.66 -9.15 21.48
C SER A 95 7.20 -9.67 21.44
N CYS A 96 6.50 -9.56 20.31
CA CYS A 96 5.22 -10.23 20.07
C CYS A 96 5.25 -11.27 18.93
N SER A 97 4.31 -12.22 18.95
CA SER A 97 4.11 -13.16 17.83
C SER A 97 3.56 -12.44 16.60
N HIS A 98 4.10 -12.75 15.42
CA HIS A 98 3.74 -12.11 14.16
C HIS A 98 3.51 -13.14 13.05
N THR A 99 2.55 -12.84 12.18
CA THR A 99 2.39 -13.46 10.88
C THR A 99 2.80 -12.47 9.81
N ILE A 100 3.83 -12.80 9.03
CA ILE A 100 4.39 -11.96 7.97
C ILE A 100 4.07 -12.62 6.64
N ILE A 101 3.35 -11.89 5.79
CA ILE A 101 3.04 -12.29 4.42
C ILE A 101 3.96 -11.47 3.51
N THR A 102 4.77 -12.14 2.69
CA THR A 102 5.60 -11.49 1.68
C THR A 102 4.99 -11.72 0.31
N ALA A 103 4.85 -10.66 -0.48
CA ALA A 103 4.39 -10.69 -1.85
C ALA A 103 5.31 -9.88 -2.77
N GLU A 104 5.13 -10.00 -4.07
CA GLU A 104 5.85 -9.23 -5.07
C GLU A 104 4.91 -8.45 -5.98
N ALA A 105 5.14 -7.13 -6.06
CA ALA A 105 4.53 -6.25 -7.05
C ALA A 105 5.41 -6.24 -8.30
N THR A 106 4.83 -6.56 -9.45
CA THR A 106 5.54 -6.67 -10.73
C THR A 106 5.06 -5.60 -11.71
N LYS A 107 5.69 -5.48 -12.88
CA LYS A 107 5.19 -4.57 -13.93
C LYS A 107 3.77 -4.94 -14.40
N ASP A 108 3.47 -6.23 -14.49
CA ASP A 108 2.16 -6.72 -14.93
C ASP A 108 1.08 -6.53 -13.85
N ASN A 109 1.49 -6.51 -12.59
CA ASN A 109 0.62 -6.27 -11.45
C ASN A 109 1.36 -5.42 -10.41
N PRO A 110 1.40 -4.09 -10.58
CA PRO A 110 2.13 -3.20 -9.70
C PRO A 110 1.30 -2.80 -8.48
N GLY A 111 1.99 -2.31 -7.45
CA GLY A 111 1.36 -1.65 -6.31
C GLY A 111 1.20 -0.15 -6.54
N ILE A 112 0.40 0.48 -5.69
CA ILE A 112 0.23 1.94 -5.68
C ILE A 112 0.94 2.51 -4.46
N SER A 113 1.94 3.36 -4.67
CA SER A 113 2.79 3.92 -3.63
C SER A 113 2.16 5.16 -2.98
N VAL A 114 1.88 5.09 -1.67
CA VAL A 114 1.42 6.27 -0.91
C VAL A 114 2.54 7.31 -0.79
N LYS A 115 3.77 6.85 -0.55
CA LYS A 115 4.95 7.74 -0.55
C LYS A 115 5.13 8.39 -1.92
N GLY A 116 4.99 7.61 -2.99
CA GLY A 116 5.04 8.09 -4.36
C GLY A 116 4.03 9.20 -4.63
N PHE A 117 2.78 9.00 -4.23
CA PHE A 117 1.75 10.03 -4.32
C PHE A 117 2.13 11.32 -3.58
N ILE A 118 2.64 11.22 -2.35
CA ILE A 118 3.10 12.39 -1.58
C ILE A 118 4.22 13.13 -2.31
N GLU A 119 5.23 12.43 -2.82
CA GLU A 119 6.35 13.05 -3.53
C GLU A 119 5.91 13.69 -4.86
N ALA A 120 4.97 13.07 -5.57
CA ALA A 120 4.39 13.65 -6.78
C ALA A 120 3.63 14.95 -6.48
N MET A 121 2.83 14.97 -5.41
CA MET A 121 2.11 16.17 -4.98
C MET A 121 3.04 17.30 -4.50
N LYS A 122 4.26 16.97 -4.06
CA LYS A 122 5.27 17.97 -3.66
C LYS A 122 5.84 18.76 -4.83
N LEU A 123 5.69 18.28 -6.06
CA LEU A 123 6.07 19.02 -7.26
C LEU A 123 5.26 20.33 -7.37
N ASP A 124 3.98 20.28 -6.99
CA ASP A 124 3.08 21.46 -6.99
C ASP A 124 3.00 22.14 -5.62
N ILE A 125 3.09 21.37 -4.53
CA ILE A 125 2.89 21.83 -3.16
C ILE A 125 4.08 21.39 -2.31
N ALA A 126 5.15 22.20 -2.27
CA ALA A 126 6.45 21.84 -1.67
C ALA A 126 6.39 21.21 -0.26
N ASN A 127 5.44 21.63 0.58
CA ASN A 127 5.27 21.14 1.96
C ASN A 127 4.10 20.16 2.11
N PHE A 128 3.69 19.48 1.04
CA PHE A 128 2.59 18.54 1.07
C PHE A 128 2.91 17.33 1.96
N GLU A 129 1.98 17.01 2.85
CA GLU A 129 2.04 15.85 3.73
C GLU A 129 0.65 15.23 3.81
N LEU A 130 0.61 13.90 3.71
CA LEU A 130 -0.60 13.11 3.89
C LEU A 130 -0.51 12.19 5.12
N ASN A 131 0.69 11.66 5.35
CA ASN A 131 1.00 10.73 6.42
C ASN A 131 1.45 11.47 7.68
N SER A 132 1.12 10.92 8.84
CA SER A 132 1.75 11.39 10.08
C SER A 132 3.24 11.03 10.08
N PRO A 133 4.10 11.78 10.80
CA PRO A 133 5.53 11.48 10.87
C PRO A 133 5.83 10.03 11.30
N ALA A 134 5.00 9.46 12.18
CA ALA A 134 5.15 8.11 12.70
C ALA A 134 4.96 7.01 11.65
N ILE A 135 4.17 7.25 10.60
CA ILE A 135 3.89 6.26 9.54
C ILE A 135 4.66 6.54 8.25
N ARG A 136 5.51 7.57 8.23
CA ARG A 136 6.30 7.94 7.05
C ARG A 136 7.30 6.85 6.66
N ALA A 137 7.91 6.21 7.67
CA ALA A 137 8.87 5.14 7.48
C ALA A 137 8.21 3.79 7.09
N GLU A 138 6.88 3.66 7.23
CA GLU A 138 6.17 2.43 6.85
C GLU A 138 6.17 2.19 5.34
N GLN A 139 6.45 3.20 4.51
CA GLN A 139 6.48 3.09 3.04
C GLN A 139 5.27 2.32 2.49
N GLU A 140 4.08 2.84 2.77
CA GLU A 140 2.84 2.12 2.47
C GLU A 140 2.62 1.93 0.95
N VAL A 141 2.27 0.71 0.58
CA VAL A 141 1.90 0.28 -0.77
C VAL A 141 0.51 -0.35 -0.73
N ILE A 142 -0.36 0.09 -1.63
CA ILE A 142 -1.71 -0.43 -1.78
C ILE A 142 -1.68 -1.52 -2.85
N PHE A 143 -2.06 -2.75 -2.48
CA PHE A 143 -1.91 -3.93 -3.33
C PHE A 143 -2.93 -5.04 -2.98
N PRO A 144 -3.43 -5.82 -3.96
CA PRO A 144 -4.40 -6.86 -3.70
C PRO A 144 -3.78 -8.06 -2.97
N LEU A 145 -4.50 -8.59 -1.97
CA LEU A 145 -4.12 -9.81 -1.26
C LEU A 145 -4.50 -11.06 -2.08
N GLN A 146 -3.76 -11.27 -3.17
CA GLN A 146 -3.98 -12.35 -4.13
C GLN A 146 -2.94 -13.47 -3.99
N GLU A 147 -3.39 -14.71 -4.05
CA GLU A 147 -2.56 -15.90 -3.85
C GLU A 147 -1.36 -15.97 -4.80
N LYS A 148 -1.60 -15.68 -6.09
CA LYS A 148 -0.56 -15.73 -7.14
C LYS A 148 0.62 -14.77 -6.94
N SER A 149 0.48 -13.77 -6.06
CA SER A 149 1.54 -12.81 -5.76
C SER A 149 2.31 -13.14 -4.48
N ILE A 150 1.82 -14.09 -3.69
CA ILE A 150 2.44 -14.44 -2.40
C ILE A 150 3.71 -15.24 -2.66
N LEU A 151 4.80 -14.79 -2.03
CA LEU A 151 6.09 -15.48 -2.03
C LEU A 151 6.26 -16.35 -0.78
N SER A 152 5.87 -15.84 0.39
CA SER A 152 5.96 -16.57 1.66
C SER A 152 4.90 -16.12 2.66
N ILE A 153 4.57 -17.01 3.60
CA ILE A 153 3.82 -16.70 4.82
C ILE A 153 4.62 -17.30 5.98
N GLU A 154 5.13 -16.44 6.85
CA GLU A 154 6.02 -16.80 7.96
C GLU A 154 5.32 -16.51 9.28
N LYS A 155 5.32 -17.48 10.18
CA LYS A 155 4.83 -17.32 11.56
C LYS A 155 6.02 -17.24 12.51
N ILE A 156 6.26 -16.06 13.06
CA ILE A 156 7.24 -15.83 14.12
C ILE A 156 6.49 -15.98 15.43
N LYS A 157 6.75 -17.07 16.15
CA LYS A 157 6.23 -17.29 17.50
C LYS A 157 7.29 -16.95 18.52
N ILE A 158 6.88 -16.26 19.57
CA ILE A 158 7.74 -16.09 20.75
C ILE A 158 7.51 -17.26 21.68
N LYS A 159 8.63 -17.82 22.15
CA LYS A 159 8.65 -18.99 23.03
C LYS A 159 8.30 -18.61 24.45
#